data_AF-A0A7V0JE87-F1
#
_entry.id   AF-A0A7V0JE87-F1
#
_cell.length_a   1.000
_cell.length_b   1.000
_cell.length_c   1.000
_cell.angle_alpha   90.00
_cell.angle_beta   90.00
_cell.angle_gamma   90.00
#
_symmetry.space_group_name_H-M   'P 1'
#
loop_
_entity.id
_entity.type
_entity.pdbx_description
1 polymer ?
#
loop_
_entity_poly.entity_id
_entity_poly.type
_entity_poly.pdbx_seq_one_letter_code
_entity_poly.pdbx_strand_id
1 'polypeptide(L)'
;MKIIYLDNNATTRLADEVREAMLPYLGDLYGNPSSMHTFGGQVHRRIEAAREQVAALINADTQEIIFTSCGTESDNTGIMSALVSRPEKRHIITTRVEHPAVLNFCKTM
;
A
#
# COMPACT_ATOMS: atom_id res chain seq x y z
N MET A 1 -6.59 15.79 32.58
CA MET A 1 -7.39 14.64 32.10
C MET A 1 -6.53 13.81 31.17
N LYS A 2 -6.54 12.47 31.30
CA LYS A 2 -5.85 11.55 30.39
C LYS A 2 -6.81 11.17 29.26
N ILE A 3 -6.38 11.32 28.01
CA ILE A 3 -7.18 10.89 26.85
C ILE A 3 -7.10 9.36 26.75
N ILE A 4 -8.25 8.71 26.56
CA ILE A 4 -8.35 7.29 26.23
C ILE A 4 -8.80 7.21 24.77
N TYR A 5 -7.91 6.73 23.89
CA TYR A 5 -8.18 6.61 22.47
C TYR A 5 -8.82 5.25 22.17
N LEU A 6 -10.06 5.26 21.67
CA LEU A 6 -10.83 4.05 21.35
C LEU A 6 -11.28 4.03 19.88
N ASP A 7 -10.59 4.76 19.00
CA ASP A 7 -10.94 4.93 17.58
C ASP A 7 -9.91 4.31 16.64
N ASN A 8 -9.43 3.10 16.97
CA ASN A 8 -8.42 2.38 16.18
C ASN A 8 -8.91 1.99 14.77
N ASN A 9 -10.22 2.05 14.51
CA ASN A 9 -10.77 1.86 13.17
C ASN A 9 -10.48 3.04 12.25
N ALA A 10 -10.30 4.26 12.78
CA ALA A 10 -9.93 5.43 11.99
C ALA A 10 -8.42 5.46 11.70
N THR A 11 -7.59 5.20 12.71
CA THR A 11 -6.15 5.01 12.56
C THR A 11 -5.55 4.37 13.81
N THR A 12 -4.38 3.75 13.67
CA THR A 12 -3.65 3.15 14.79
C THR A 12 -2.38 3.94 15.10
N ARG A 13 -2.04 4.07 16.39
CA ARG A 13 -0.72 4.57 16.78
C ARG A 13 0.36 3.69 16.16
N LEU A 14 1.36 4.30 15.54
CA LEU A 14 2.54 3.61 15.04
C LEU A 14 3.20 2.81 16.19
N ALA A 15 3.37 1.51 16.00
CA ALA A 15 4.11 0.68 16.94
C ALA A 15 5.57 1.16 17.02
N ASP A 16 6.17 1.09 18.21
CA ASP A 16 7.51 1.64 18.41
C ASP A 16 8.53 0.90 17.53
N GLU A 17 8.39 -0.41 17.32
CA GLU A 17 9.27 -1.18 16.43
C GLU A 17 9.18 -0.72 14.97
N VAL A 18 7.99 -0.32 14.52
CA VAL A 18 7.80 0.20 13.15
C VAL A 18 8.44 1.58 13.01
N ARG A 19 8.31 2.44 14.03
CA ARG A 19 9.00 3.74 14.04
C ARG A 19 10.52 3.55 13.91
N GLU A 20 11.10 2.71 14.76
CA GLU A 20 12.55 2.47 14.76
C GLU A 20 13.02 1.86 13.44
N ALA A 21 12.24 0.95 12.84
CA ALA A 21 12.55 0.38 11.53
C ALA A 21 12.55 1.42 10.39
N MET A 22 11.71 2.46 10.49
CA MET A 22 11.57 3.48 9.46
C MET A 22 12.57 4.63 9.57
N LEU A 23 13.03 4.98 10.78
CA LEU A 23 13.92 6.12 11.02
C LEU A 23 15.17 6.16 10.11
N PRO A 24 15.89 5.04 9.85
CA PRO A 24 17.04 5.06 8.96
C PRO A 24 16.72 5.56 7.54
N TYR A 25 15.54 5.25 7.01
CA TYR A 25 15.12 5.66 5.66
C TYR A 25 14.65 7.12 5.58
N LEU A 26 14.37 7.73 6.73
CA LEU A 26 14.04 9.15 6.85
C LEU A 26 15.29 10.02 7.09
N GLY A 27 16.45 9.40 7.35
CA GLY A 27 17.72 10.06 7.60
C GLY A 27 18.83 9.50 6.72
N ASP A 28 19.63 8.57 7.25
CA ASP A 28 20.91 8.14 6.65
C ASP A 28 20.79 7.34 5.35
N LEU A 29 19.68 6.64 5.13
CA LEU A 29 19.45 5.73 3.99
C LEU A 29 18.52 6.34 2.93
N TYR A 30 18.75 7.60 2.55
CA TYR A 30 17.93 8.35 1.58
C TYR A 30 18.27 8.06 0.10
N GLY A 31 19.14 7.08 -0.17
CA GLY A 31 19.58 6.76 -1.53
C GLY A 31 18.44 6.34 -2.46
N ASN A 32 18.51 6.77 -3.72
CA ASN A 32 17.54 6.35 -4.74
C ASN A 32 17.63 4.83 -4.97
N PRO A 33 16.56 4.04 -4.74
CA PRO A 33 16.58 2.59 -4.93
C PRO A 33 16.87 2.15 -6.37
N SER A 34 16.63 3.01 -7.36
CA SER A 34 16.91 2.71 -8.77
C SER A 34 18.39 2.85 -9.15
N SER A 35 19.23 3.36 -8.25
CA SER A 35 20.66 3.52 -8.51
C SER A 35 21.43 2.20 -8.36
N MET A 36 22.30 1.88 -9.33
CA MET A 36 23.14 0.67 -9.31
C MET A 36 24.28 0.73 -8.26
N HIS A 37 24.66 1.92 -7.80
CA HIS A 37 25.71 2.06 -6.80
C HIS A 37 25.23 1.59 -5.42
N THR A 38 26.17 1.12 -4.58
CA THR A 38 25.88 0.53 -3.25
C THR A 38 24.92 1.35 -2.40
N PHE A 39 25.06 2.68 -2.41
CA PHE A 39 24.21 3.57 -1.62
C PHE A 39 22.71 3.46 -1.94
N GLY A 40 22.34 3.25 -3.21
CA GLY A 40 20.95 3.05 -3.63
C GLY A 40 20.54 1.57 -3.61
N GLY A 41 21.42 0.70 -4.10
CA GLY A 41 21.17 -0.75 -4.16
C GLY A 41 20.93 -1.38 -2.78
N GLN A 42 21.48 -0.83 -1.69
CA GLN A 42 21.12 -1.28 -0.34
C GLN A 42 19.68 -0.95 0.05
N VAL A 43 19.12 0.17 -0.41
CA VAL A 43 17.72 0.56 -0.15
C VAL A 43 16.79 -0.31 -0.98
N HIS A 44 17.14 -0.59 -2.23
CA HIS A 44 16.38 -1.52 -3.08
C HIS A 44 16.20 -2.89 -2.42
N ARG A 45 17.27 -3.47 -1.84
CA ARG A 45 17.16 -4.73 -1.10
C ARG A 45 16.19 -4.68 0.08
N ARG A 46 16.00 -3.51 0.71
CA ARG A 46 15.04 -3.33 1.81
C ARG A 46 13.60 -3.28 1.30
N ILE A 47 13.37 -2.70 0.12
CA ILE A 47 12.06 -2.72 -0.55
C ILE A 47 11.69 -4.15 -0.94
N GLU A 48 12.62 -4.94 -1.48
CA GLU A 48 12.36 -6.33 -1.84
C GLU A 48 12.10 -7.21 -0.59
N ALA A 49 12.84 -7.01 0.49
CA ALA A 49 12.54 -7.68 1.76
C ALA A 49 11.14 -7.30 2.31
N ALA A 50 10.73 -6.04 2.19
CA ALA A 50 9.37 -5.62 2.56
C ALA A 50 8.31 -6.30 1.66
N ARG A 51 8.60 -6.45 0.36
CA ARG A 51 7.72 -7.14 -0.59
C ARG A 51 7.52 -8.62 -0.20
N GLU A 52 8.60 -9.31 0.14
CA GLU A 52 8.57 -10.70 0.65
C GLU A 52 7.71 -10.82 1.91
N GLN A 53 7.86 -9.90 2.87
CA GLN A 53 7.08 -9.89 4.10
C GLN A 53 5.58 -9.69 3.86
N VAL A 54 5.22 -8.75 2.97
CA VAL A 54 3.81 -8.49 2.61
C VAL A 54 3.22 -9.68 1.85
N ALA A 55 3.97 -10.26 0.90
CA ALA A 55 3.54 -11.45 0.17
C ALA A 55 3.27 -12.62 1.13
N ALA A 56 4.18 -12.88 2.07
CA ALA A 56 4.02 -13.93 3.07
C ALA A 56 2.83 -13.69 4.00
N LEU A 57 2.54 -12.44 4.37
CA LEU A 57 1.41 -12.08 5.23
C LEU A 57 0.06 -12.50 4.64
N ILE A 58 -0.09 -12.43 3.32
CA ILE A 58 -1.34 -12.75 2.61
C ILE A 58 -1.25 -14.04 1.78
N ASN A 59 -0.17 -14.81 1.93
CA ASN A 59 0.10 -16.04 1.17
C ASN A 59 0.05 -15.85 -0.36
N ALA A 60 0.73 -14.81 -0.85
CA ALA A 60 0.91 -14.48 -2.27
C ALA A 60 2.37 -14.67 -2.73
N ASP A 61 2.61 -14.62 -4.03
CA ASP A 61 3.96 -14.50 -4.60
C ASP A 61 4.44 -13.05 -4.54
N THR A 62 5.76 -12.83 -4.45
CA THR A 62 6.33 -11.47 -4.44
C THR A 62 6.01 -10.71 -5.72
N GLN A 63 5.89 -11.40 -6.86
CA GLN A 63 5.53 -10.78 -8.14
C GLN A 63 4.07 -10.27 -8.18
N GLU A 64 3.22 -10.71 -7.26
CA GLU A 64 1.83 -10.28 -7.14
C GLU A 64 1.67 -9.00 -6.28
N ILE A 65 2.75 -8.54 -5.62
CA ILE A 65 2.71 -7.39 -4.72
C ILE A 65 3.16 -6.11 -5.44
N ILE A 66 2.25 -5.12 -5.48
CA ILE A 66 2.52 -3.76 -5.92
C ILE A 66 2.36 -2.81 -4.72
N PHE A 67 3.38 -2.01 -4.43
CA PHE A 67 3.27 -0.95 -3.42
C PHE A 67 2.60 0.28 -4.02
N THR A 68 1.61 0.81 -3.31
CA THR A 68 0.89 2.06 -3.60
C THR A 68 1.02 3.01 -2.41
N SER A 69 0.53 4.24 -2.52
CA SER A 69 0.58 5.20 -1.41
C SER A 69 -0.37 4.87 -0.26
N CYS A 70 -1.50 4.22 -0.52
CA CYS A 70 -2.54 3.93 0.48
C CYS A 70 -3.63 2.98 -0.03
N GLY A 71 -4.59 2.65 0.84
CA GLY A 71 -5.78 1.85 0.49
C GLY A 71 -6.62 2.48 -0.62
N THR A 72 -6.85 3.80 -0.59
CA THR A 72 -7.62 4.50 -1.64
C THR A 72 -7.01 4.35 -3.03
N GLU A 73 -5.69 4.47 -3.15
CA GLU A 73 -5.01 4.25 -4.43
C GLU A 73 -5.06 2.78 -4.85
N SER A 74 -4.94 1.85 -3.89
CA SER A 74 -5.01 0.41 -4.15
C SER A 74 -6.37 -0.01 -4.68
N ASP A 75 -7.45 0.43 -4.05
CA ASP A 75 -8.83 0.17 -4.47
C ASP A 75 -9.07 0.66 -5.90
N ASN A 76 -8.70 1.92 -6.17
CA ASN A 76 -8.88 2.52 -7.49
C ASN A 76 -8.03 1.82 -8.55
N THR A 77 -6.78 1.50 -8.23
CA THR A 77 -5.88 0.76 -9.13
C THR A 77 -6.48 -0.58 -9.51
N GLY A 78 -6.96 -1.36 -8.53
CA GLY A 78 -7.55 -2.67 -8.78
C GLY A 78 -8.77 -2.62 -9.72
N ILE A 79 -9.67 -1.67 -9.47
CA ILE A 79 -10.87 -1.49 -10.31
C ILE A 79 -10.48 -0.97 -11.70
N MET A 80 -9.63 0.05 -11.77
CA MET A 80 -9.20 0.65 -13.03
C MET A 80 -8.48 -0.34 -13.93
N SER A 81 -7.55 -1.11 -13.38
CA SER A 81 -6.83 -2.14 -14.13
C SER A 81 -7.77 -3.18 -14.72
N ALA A 82 -8.77 -3.65 -13.95
CA ALA A 82 -9.76 -4.60 -14.46
C ALA A 82 -10.56 -4.05 -15.66
N LEU A 83 -10.98 -2.77 -15.59
CA LEU A 83 -11.73 -2.10 -16.65
C LEU A 83 -10.86 -1.85 -17.90
N VAL A 84 -9.61 -1.38 -17.70
CA VAL A 84 -8.68 -1.09 -18.79
C VAL A 84 -8.24 -2.38 -19.49
N SER A 85 -8.03 -3.47 -18.76
CA SER A 85 -7.66 -4.77 -19.33
C SER A 85 -8.79 -5.45 -20.10
N ARG A 86 -10.06 -5.11 -19.84
CA ARG A 86 -11.24 -5.63 -20.54
C ARG A 86 -12.22 -4.51 -20.88
N PRO A 87 -11.90 -3.65 -21.86
CA PRO A 87 -12.69 -2.45 -22.16
C PRO A 87 -14.13 -2.76 -22.61
N GLU A 88 -14.41 -3.99 -23.04
CA GLU A 88 -15.75 -4.48 -23.36
C GLU A 88 -16.62 -4.79 -22.13
N LYS A 89 -16.00 -4.95 -20.95
CA LYS A 89 -16.68 -5.27 -19.68
C LYS A 89 -16.82 -4.01 -18.83
N ARG A 90 -17.95 -3.32 -19.00
CA ARG A 90 -18.25 -2.05 -18.31
C ARG A 90 -19.25 -2.16 -17.16
N HIS A 91 -19.80 -3.35 -16.91
CA HIS A 91 -20.74 -3.56 -15.82
C HIS A 91 -20.00 -3.91 -14.53
N ILE A 92 -20.18 -3.09 -13.50
CA ILE A 92 -19.56 -3.27 -12.18
C ILE A 92 -20.65 -3.67 -11.18
N ILE A 93 -20.38 -4.72 -10.41
CA ILE A 93 -21.22 -5.15 -9.28
C ILE A 93 -20.45 -4.87 -8.00
N THR A 94 -21.07 -4.19 -7.05
CA THR A 94 -20.50 -3.85 -5.74
C THR A 94 -21.60 -3.75 -4.67
N THR A 95 -21.26 -3.50 -3.41
CA THR A 95 -22.24 -3.43 -2.31
C THR A 95 -22.54 -1.98 -1.90
N ARG A 96 -23.58 -1.80 -1.06
CA ARG A 96 -23.95 -0.47 -0.54
C ARG A 96 -23.10 -0.02 0.66
N VAL A 97 -22.23 -0.89 1.18
CA VAL A 97 -21.49 -0.69 2.43
C VAL A 97 -19.98 -0.57 2.22
N GLU A 98 -19.54 -0.44 0.97
CA GLU A 98 -18.12 -0.26 0.66
C GLU A 98 -17.57 1.07 1.20
N HIS A 99 -16.25 1.11 1.37
CA HIS A 99 -15.53 2.33 1.69
C HIS A 99 -15.72 3.40 0.58
N PRO A 100 -15.72 4.71 0.90
CA PRO A 100 -15.85 5.77 -0.10
C PRO A 100 -14.84 5.71 -1.24
N ALA A 101 -13.64 5.15 -1.03
CA ALA A 101 -12.65 4.94 -2.09
C ALA A 101 -13.24 4.12 -3.26
N VAL A 102 -13.92 3.02 -2.96
CA VAL A 102 -14.58 2.17 -3.96
C VAL A 102 -15.86 2.84 -4.50
N LEU A 103 -16.77 3.28 -3.62
CA LEU A 103 -18.08 3.79 -4.05
C LEU A 103 -17.95 5.03 -4.93
N ASN A 104 -17.07 5.97 -4.56
CA ASN A 104 -16.92 7.21 -5.33
C ASN A 104 -16.26 6.93 -6.67
N PHE A 105 -15.26 6.04 -6.70
CA PHE A 105 -14.62 5.65 -7.94
C PHE A 105 -15.60 5.00 -8.91
N CYS A 106 -16.37 3.99 -8.46
CA CYS A 106 -17.38 3.32 -9.29
C CYS A 106 -18.47 4.27 -9.82
N LYS A 107 -18.79 5.36 -9.12
CA LYS A 107 -19.77 6.37 -9.58
C LYS A 107 -19.25 7.28 -10.69
N THR A 108 -17.93 7.38 -10.85
CA THR A 108 -17.31 8.21 -11.90
C THR A 108 -17.17 7.51 -13.25
N MET A 109 -17.38 6.19 -13.28
CA MET A 109 -17.27 5.33 -14.46
C MET A 109 -18.59 5.22 -15.23
#